data_AF-A0A562QY64-F1
#
_entry.id   AF-A0A562QY64-F1
#
_cell.length_a   1.000
_cell.length_b   1.000
_cell.length_c   1.000
_cell.angle_alpha   90.00
_cell.angle_beta   90.00
_cell.angle_gamma   90.00
#
_symmetry.space_group_name_H-M   'P 1'
#
loop_
_entity.id
_entity.type
_entity.pdbx_description
1 polymer ?
#
loop_
_entity_poly.entity_id
_entity_poly.type
_entity_poly.pdbx_seq_one_letter_code
_entity_poly.pdbx_strand_id
1 'polypeptide(L)'
;MILTPAPPDFETVHSIDRNAFGLSIVGRTDADGRELVVADGSGELHVSLRDEQAARRPAVLVPLDGMGELRADVALHFVRRLSGQRTGLLPAALRLTSFQKRRLIQLLHAFDVHDLGGGPRDVAAKVLASDHAQRRSVEWKDSHARRKANRLIHDSIALVERGYLKLLRGL
;
A
#
# COMPACT_ATOMS: atom_id res chain seq x y z
N MET A 1 6.96 10.24 1.21
CA MET A 1 6.89 11.71 1.08
C MET A 1 8.20 12.30 1.60
N ILE A 2 8.69 13.39 1.01
CA ILE A 2 9.94 14.04 1.44
C ILE A 2 9.59 15.41 2.00
N LEU A 3 10.14 15.71 3.18
CA LEU A 3 10.05 17.01 3.80
C LEU A 3 11.39 17.73 3.75
N THR A 4 11.32 19.00 3.36
CA THR A 4 12.43 19.95 3.36
C THR A 4 12.08 21.14 4.24
N PRO A 5 13.07 21.93 4.68
CA PRO A 5 12.77 23.21 5.32
C PRO A 5 12.03 24.14 4.33
N ALA A 6 10.95 24.75 4.78
CA ALA A 6 10.27 25.79 4.04
C ALA A 6 11.20 27.02 3.89
N PRO A 7 11.19 27.70 2.73
CA PRO A 7 11.88 28.97 2.56
C PRO A 7 11.49 30.01 3.63
N PRO A 8 12.40 30.93 4.02
CA PRO A 8 12.19 31.86 5.14
C PRO A 8 11.04 32.86 4.95
N ASP A 9 10.64 33.11 3.70
CA ASP A 9 9.56 34.00 3.27
C ASP A 9 8.14 33.47 3.56
N PHE A 10 7.98 32.19 3.92
CA PHE A 10 6.69 31.64 4.33
C PHE A 10 6.41 31.91 5.82
N GLU A 11 5.37 32.72 6.10
CA GLU A 11 5.03 33.28 7.43
C GLU A 11 4.55 32.26 8.47
N THR A 12 3.90 31.16 8.07
CA THR A 12 3.36 30.17 9.02
C THR A 12 3.83 28.77 8.66
N VAL A 13 4.58 28.16 9.58
CA VAL A 13 4.93 26.75 9.46
C VAL A 13 4.60 26.03 10.75
N HIS A 14 3.57 25.19 10.70
CA HIS A 14 3.24 24.30 11.80
C HIS A 14 4.35 23.28 11.94
N SER A 15 5.07 23.30 13.07
CA SER A 15 6.05 22.27 13.37
C SER A 15 5.34 20.91 13.46
N ILE A 16 6.04 19.87 13.03
CA ILE A 16 5.61 18.48 13.22
C ILE A 16 5.81 18.13 14.69
N ASP A 17 4.81 18.39 15.52
CA ASP A 17 4.79 17.87 16.89
C ASP A 17 4.38 16.41 16.86
N ARG A 18 5.31 15.53 17.27
CA ARG A 18 5.11 14.08 17.36
C ARG A 18 3.89 13.69 18.19
N ASN A 19 3.54 14.50 19.18
CA ASN A 19 2.39 14.26 20.05
C ASN A 19 1.08 14.81 19.47
N ALA A 20 1.14 15.81 18.58
CA ALA A 20 -0.04 16.43 17.98
C ALA A 20 -0.75 15.55 16.95
N PHE A 21 -0.06 14.54 16.40
CA PHE A 21 -0.65 13.71 15.37
C PHE A 21 -1.73 12.75 15.89
N GLY A 22 -1.70 12.33 17.15
CA GLY A 22 -2.54 11.20 17.62
C GLY A 22 -2.34 9.92 16.78
N LEU A 23 -1.22 9.84 16.05
CA LEU A 23 -0.81 8.78 15.15
C LEU A 23 0.36 8.04 15.80
N SER A 24 0.46 6.73 15.56
CA SER A 24 1.70 6.02 15.89
C SER A 24 2.79 6.53 14.97
N ILE A 25 3.77 7.26 15.54
CA ILE A 25 4.94 7.74 14.82
C ILE A 25 6.13 6.89 15.23
N VAL A 26 6.60 6.07 14.32
CA VAL A 26 7.86 5.35 14.48
C VAL A 26 8.94 6.14 13.76
N GLY A 27 9.90 6.66 14.53
CA GLY A 27 11.08 7.30 13.97
C GLY A 27 12.18 6.26 13.73
N ARG A 28 12.67 6.18 12.50
CA ARG A 28 13.88 5.43 12.16
C ARG A 28 14.94 6.43 11.69
N THR A 29 16.18 6.17 12.06
CA THR A 29 17.32 6.96 11.56
C THR A 29 18.26 5.99 10.87
N ASP A 30 18.57 6.25 9.61
CA ASP A 30 19.50 5.47 8.81
C ASP A 30 20.56 6.40 8.17
N ALA A 31 21.42 5.84 7.33
CA ALA A 31 22.47 6.60 6.65
C ALA A 31 21.92 7.64 5.65
N ASP A 32 20.67 7.48 5.21
CA ASP A 32 20.01 8.34 4.22
C ASP A 32 19.18 9.46 4.87
N GLY A 33 19.01 9.42 6.19
CA GLY A 33 18.42 10.48 6.99
C GLY A 33 17.47 9.95 8.07
N ARG A 34 16.46 10.76 8.40
CA ARG A 34 15.45 10.41 9.40
C ARG A 34 14.13 10.10 8.71
N GLU A 35 13.66 8.88 8.88
CA GLU A 35 12.34 8.44 8.42
C GLU A 35 11.34 8.50 9.57
N LEU A 36 10.16 9.04 9.30
CA LEU A 36 9.00 8.97 10.16
C LEU A 36 7.94 8.14 9.46
N VAL A 37 7.49 7.06 10.08
CA VAL A 37 6.31 6.32 9.64
C VAL A 37 5.12 6.84 10.42
N VAL A 38 4.15 7.39 9.71
CA VAL A 38 2.88 7.86 10.25
C VAL A 38 1.82 6.84 9.88
N ALA A 39 1.15 6.25 10.85
CA ALA A 39 0.13 5.22 10.59
C ALA A 39 -1.23 5.60 11.18
N ASP A 40 -2.29 5.37 10.40
CA ASP A 40 -3.67 5.36 10.89
C ASP A 40 -4.43 4.11 10.39
N GLY A 41 -5.72 4.01 10.72
CA GLY A 41 -6.56 2.90 10.23
C GLY A 41 -6.76 2.87 8.71
N SER A 42 -6.33 3.90 7.97
CA SER A 42 -6.38 3.98 6.50
C SER A 42 -5.11 3.47 5.82
N GLY A 43 -3.97 3.50 6.52
CA GLY A 43 -2.69 2.99 6.03
C GLY A 43 -1.49 3.68 6.66
N GLU A 44 -0.33 3.47 6.05
CA GLU A 44 0.95 4.01 6.50
C GLU A 44 1.48 5.03 5.49
N LEU A 45 1.99 6.15 5.99
CA LEU A 45 2.69 7.18 5.23
C LEU A 45 4.13 7.27 5.72
N HIS A 46 5.06 6.97 4.82
CA HIS A 46 6.49 7.13 5.05
C HIS A 46 6.92 8.55 4.73
N VAL A 47 7.56 9.22 5.68
CA VAL A 47 7.99 10.61 5.59
C VAL A 47 9.49 10.69 5.84
N SER A 48 10.25 11.00 4.82
CA SER A 48 11.70 11.24 4.92
C SER A 48 11.96 12.72 5.22
N LEU A 49 12.67 12.99 6.31
CA LEU A 49 13.14 14.32 6.69
C LEU A 49 14.58 14.49 6.20
N ARG A 50 14.84 15.55 5.41
CA ARG A 50 16.20 15.88 4.94
C ARG A 50 17.13 16.38 6.04
N ASP A 51 16.58 17.10 7.02
CA ASP A 51 17.30 17.62 8.19
C ASP A 51 16.33 17.88 9.36
N GLU A 52 16.84 18.34 10.50
CA GLU A 52 16.01 18.69 11.65
C GLU A 52 15.14 19.94 11.44
N GLN A 53 15.56 20.86 10.57
CA GLN A 53 14.79 22.06 10.26
C GLN A 53 13.54 21.72 9.45
N ALA A 54 13.56 20.64 8.66
CA ALA A 54 12.39 20.11 7.96
C ALA A 54 11.27 19.67 8.91
N ALA A 55 11.58 19.33 10.16
CA ALA A 55 10.56 19.03 11.16
C ALA A 55 10.00 20.31 11.82
N ARG A 56 10.81 21.37 11.95
CA ARG A 56 10.42 22.65 12.55
C ARG A 56 9.63 23.53 11.58
N ARG A 57 10.05 23.54 10.31
CA ARG A 57 9.43 24.29 9.22
C ARG A 57 9.19 23.36 8.02
N PRO A 58 8.26 22.39 8.10
CA PRO A 58 8.01 21.47 7.00
C PRO A 58 7.49 22.13 5.73
N ALA A 59 8.14 21.83 4.61
CA ALA A 59 7.61 21.94 3.26
C ALA A 59 7.63 20.56 2.60
N VAL A 60 6.60 20.24 1.81
CA VAL A 60 6.53 18.97 1.07
C VAL A 60 7.15 19.16 -0.31
N LEU A 61 8.18 18.36 -0.62
CA LEU A 61 8.77 18.35 -1.95
C LEU A 61 7.95 17.45 -2.88
N VAL A 62 7.33 18.06 -3.90
CA VAL A 62 6.56 17.38 -4.94
C VAL A 62 7.23 17.61 -6.29
N PRO A 63 7.92 16.59 -6.85
CA PRO A 63 8.48 16.70 -8.20
C PRO A 63 7.38 16.83 -9.25
N LEU A 64 7.64 17.62 -10.28
CA LEU A 64 6.78 17.74 -11.48
C LEU A 64 7.04 16.56 -12.43
N ASP A 65 6.67 15.35 -12.00
CA ASP A 65 6.75 14.13 -12.80
C ASP A 65 5.37 13.49 -12.97
N GLY A 66 5.31 12.33 -13.62
CA GLY A 66 4.05 11.60 -13.85
C GLY A 66 3.31 11.15 -12.57
N MET A 67 3.90 11.32 -11.39
CA MET A 67 3.28 11.03 -10.09
C MET A 67 3.01 12.31 -9.27
N GLY A 68 3.24 13.50 -9.85
CA GLY A 68 3.12 14.79 -9.17
C GLY A 68 1.75 15.01 -8.54
N GLU A 69 0.67 14.74 -9.29
CA GLU A 69 -0.71 14.89 -8.79
C GLU A 69 -0.99 13.99 -7.58
N LEU A 70 -0.64 12.70 -7.67
CA LEU A 70 -0.83 11.76 -6.55
C LEU A 70 -0.02 12.19 -5.31
N ARG A 71 1.21 12.69 -5.50
CA ARG A 71 2.04 13.19 -4.40
C ARG A 71 1.48 14.48 -3.81
N ALA A 72 0.90 15.36 -4.61
CA ALA A 72 0.22 16.56 -4.15
C ALA A 72 -1.04 16.22 -3.34
N ASP A 73 -1.81 15.22 -3.75
CA ASP A 73 -2.97 14.72 -3.00
C ASP A 73 -2.56 14.15 -1.64
N VAL A 74 -1.48 13.35 -1.59
CA VAL A 74 -0.90 12.86 -0.33
C VAL A 74 -0.44 14.02 0.55
N ALA A 75 0.23 15.02 -0.01
CA ALA A 75 0.67 16.21 0.71
C ALA A 75 -0.51 16.97 1.30
N LEU A 76 -1.60 17.14 0.53
CA LEU A 76 -2.82 17.81 0.98
C LEU A 76 -3.48 17.05 2.14
N HIS A 77 -3.58 15.72 2.05
CA HIS A 77 -4.09 14.89 3.15
C HIS A 77 -3.23 15.03 4.42
N PHE A 78 -1.91 15.04 4.26
CA PHE A 78 -0.97 15.26 5.36
C PHE A 78 -1.15 16.64 6.01
N VAL A 79 -1.25 17.72 5.22
CA VAL A 79 -1.48 19.08 5.74
C VAL A 79 -2.82 19.17 6.46
N ARG A 80 -3.89 18.61 5.90
CA ARG A 80 -5.21 18.57 6.55
C ARG A 80 -5.17 17.85 7.90
N ARG A 81 -4.43 16.73 7.98
CA ARG A 81 -4.20 15.99 9.23
C ARG A 81 -3.40 16.82 10.23
N LEU A 82 -2.34 17.51 9.80
CA LEU A 82 -1.57 18.44 10.63
C LEU A 82 -2.43 19.56 11.21
N SER A 83 -3.41 20.06 10.44
CA SER A 83 -4.38 21.05 10.91
C SER A 83 -5.51 20.48 11.77
N GLY A 84 -5.43 19.20 12.19
CA GLY A 84 -6.42 18.56 13.06
C GLY A 84 -7.71 18.11 12.36
N GLN A 85 -7.77 18.14 11.02
CA GLN A 85 -8.97 17.71 10.31
C GLN A 85 -9.12 16.18 10.36
N ARG A 86 -10.38 15.73 10.47
CA ARG A 86 -10.76 14.32 10.41
C ARG A 86 -10.81 13.83 8.95
N THR A 87 -9.65 13.68 8.33
CA THR A 87 -9.48 13.05 7.01
C THR A 87 -8.65 11.78 7.14
N GLY A 88 -8.69 10.85 6.17
CA GLY A 88 -7.76 9.72 6.13
C GLY A 88 -6.34 10.20 5.84
N LEU A 89 -5.32 9.48 6.31
CA LEU A 89 -3.92 9.81 6.00
C LEU A 89 -3.59 9.65 4.51
N LEU A 90 -4.17 8.64 3.86
CA LEU A 90 -3.98 8.38 2.44
C LEU A 90 -5.20 8.81 1.60
N PRO A 91 -4.99 9.33 0.37
CA PRO A 91 -6.07 9.61 -0.57
C PRO A 91 -6.76 8.31 -1.01
N ALA A 92 -7.99 8.42 -1.50
CA ALA A 92 -8.81 7.27 -1.91
C ALA A 92 -8.11 6.38 -2.95
N ALA A 93 -7.37 6.98 -3.88
CA ALA A 93 -6.61 6.25 -4.90
C ALA A 93 -5.59 5.26 -4.29
N LEU A 94 -5.00 5.58 -3.13
CA LEU A 94 -4.03 4.71 -2.45
C LEU A 94 -4.68 3.77 -1.43
N ARG A 95 -6.00 3.83 -1.25
CA ARG A 95 -6.72 3.01 -0.27
C ARG A 95 -7.36 1.82 -0.95
N LEU A 96 -7.00 0.62 -0.49
CA LEU A 96 -7.64 -0.61 -0.97
C LEU A 96 -9.06 -0.73 -0.44
N THR A 97 -10.01 -0.92 -1.35
CA THR A 97 -11.38 -1.33 -1.02
C THR A 97 -11.39 -2.73 -0.39
N SER A 98 -12.43 -3.06 0.36
CA SER A 98 -12.60 -4.40 0.96
C SER A 98 -12.57 -5.51 -0.09
N PHE A 99 -13.07 -5.25 -1.31
CA PHE A 99 -13.01 -6.19 -2.42
C PHE A 99 -11.57 -6.40 -2.91
N GLN A 100 -10.82 -5.32 -3.15
CA GLN A 100 -9.42 -5.39 -3.56
C GLN A 100 -8.55 -6.10 -2.51
N LYS A 101 -8.74 -5.80 -1.21
CA LYS A 101 -8.03 -6.49 -0.12
C LYS A 101 -8.27 -8.00 -0.16
N ARG A 102 -9.54 -8.43 -0.24
CA ARG A 102 -9.88 -9.87 -0.35
C ARG A 102 -9.27 -10.52 -1.59
N ARG A 103 -9.27 -9.83 -2.74
CA ARG A 103 -8.66 -10.36 -3.96
C ARG A 103 -7.14 -10.51 -3.81
N LEU A 104 -6.45 -9.53 -3.24
CA LEU A 104 -5.01 -9.60 -3.00
C LEU A 104 -4.65 -10.73 -2.03
N ILE A 105 -5.39 -10.86 -0.92
CA ILE A 105 -5.22 -11.97 0.03
C ILE A 105 -5.42 -13.33 -0.67
N GLN A 106 -6.43 -13.44 -1.54
CA GLN A 106 -6.66 -14.66 -2.30
C GLN A 106 -5.52 -14.97 -3.28
N LEU A 107 -4.92 -13.96 -3.91
CA LEU A 107 -3.76 -14.12 -4.77
C LEU A 107 -2.54 -14.57 -3.97
N LEU A 108 -2.28 -13.97 -2.81
CA LEU A 108 -1.18 -14.39 -1.93
C LEU A 108 -1.34 -15.85 -1.50
N HIS A 109 -2.53 -16.27 -1.06
CA HIS A 109 -2.76 -17.69 -0.74
C HIS A 109 -2.61 -18.63 -1.95
N ALA A 110 -3.00 -18.20 -3.15
CA ALA A 110 -2.78 -18.98 -4.36
C ALA A 110 -1.29 -19.10 -4.70
N PHE A 111 -0.52 -18.03 -4.49
CA PHE A 111 0.93 -18.04 -4.61
C PHE A 111 1.56 -19.00 -3.59
N ASP A 112 1.22 -18.92 -2.31
CA ASP A 112 1.76 -19.80 -1.27
C ASP A 112 1.54 -21.28 -1.60
N VAL A 113 0.33 -21.63 -2.06
CA VAL A 113 0.05 -23.02 -2.49
C VAL A 113 0.92 -23.42 -3.67
N HIS A 114 1.09 -22.53 -4.66
CA HIS A 114 1.89 -22.80 -5.85
C HIS A 114 3.39 -22.92 -5.53
N ASP A 115 3.93 -22.03 -4.70
CA ASP A 115 5.32 -21.98 -4.27
C ASP A 115 5.73 -23.25 -3.51
N LEU A 116 4.78 -23.83 -2.75
CA LEU A 116 4.93 -25.14 -2.11
C LEU A 116 4.75 -26.34 -3.07
N GLY A 117 4.75 -26.12 -4.40
CA GLY A 117 4.60 -27.14 -5.43
C GLY A 117 3.16 -27.59 -5.69
N GLY A 118 2.17 -26.90 -5.11
CA GLY A 118 0.75 -27.19 -5.29
C GLY A 118 0.25 -26.82 -6.70
N GLY A 119 -0.68 -27.64 -7.20
CA GLY A 119 -1.27 -27.44 -8.52
C GLY A 119 -2.60 -26.66 -8.49
N PRO A 120 -3.23 -26.48 -9.66
CA PRO A 120 -4.55 -25.83 -9.78
C PRO A 120 -5.64 -26.54 -8.95
N ARG A 121 -5.49 -27.84 -8.72
CA ARG A 121 -6.43 -28.63 -7.92
C ARG A 121 -6.32 -28.31 -6.44
N ASP A 122 -5.10 -28.12 -5.93
CA ASP A 122 -4.85 -27.69 -4.56
C ASP A 122 -5.34 -26.26 -4.32
N VAL A 123 -5.12 -25.36 -5.27
CA VAL A 123 -5.65 -23.98 -5.21
C VAL A 123 -7.19 -24.00 -5.21
N ALA A 124 -7.82 -24.84 -6.03
CA ALA A 124 -9.26 -24.96 -6.02
C ALA A 124 -9.80 -25.50 -4.68
N ALA A 125 -9.12 -26.45 -4.05
CA ALA A 125 -9.50 -26.98 -2.75
C ALA A 125 -9.26 -25.97 -1.61
N LYS A 126 -8.05 -25.43 -1.49
CA LYS A 126 -7.59 -24.66 -0.33
C LYS A 126 -7.98 -23.18 -0.40
N VAL A 127 -7.98 -22.58 -1.59
CA VAL A 127 -8.17 -21.13 -1.78
C VAL A 127 -9.56 -20.78 -2.28
N LEU A 128 -10.13 -21.61 -3.15
CA LEU A 128 -11.49 -21.43 -3.67
C LEU A 128 -12.56 -22.18 -2.87
N ALA A 129 -12.16 -23.07 -1.95
CA ALA A 129 -13.05 -23.97 -1.23
C ALA A 129 -14.05 -24.71 -2.15
N SER A 130 -13.59 -25.12 -3.35
CA SER A 130 -14.44 -25.73 -4.36
C SER A 130 -14.51 -27.24 -4.22
N ASP A 131 -15.73 -27.76 -4.10
CA ASP A 131 -16.08 -29.19 -4.15
C ASP A 131 -15.61 -29.89 -5.43
N HIS A 132 -15.49 -29.15 -6.54
CA HIS A 132 -14.97 -29.66 -7.81
C HIS A 132 -13.57 -30.26 -7.69
N ALA A 133 -12.78 -29.83 -6.70
CA ALA A 133 -11.46 -30.39 -6.43
C ALA A 133 -11.52 -31.87 -6.02
N GLN A 134 -12.64 -32.36 -5.50
CA GLN A 134 -12.82 -33.78 -5.12
C GLN A 134 -13.41 -34.66 -6.23
N ARG A 135 -13.84 -34.07 -7.35
CA ARG A 135 -14.46 -34.83 -8.46
C ARG A 135 -13.47 -35.69 -9.23
N ARG A 136 -13.93 -36.66 -10.01
CA ARG A 136 -13.04 -37.52 -10.81
C ARG A 136 -12.24 -36.71 -11.81
N SER A 137 -11.13 -37.27 -12.30
CA SER A 137 -10.19 -36.53 -13.16
C SER A 137 -10.84 -35.95 -14.42
N VAL A 138 -11.82 -36.63 -15.03
CA VAL A 138 -12.52 -36.15 -16.23
C VAL A 138 -13.35 -34.92 -15.89
N GLU A 139 -14.14 -35.00 -14.83
CA GLU A 139 -15.00 -33.90 -14.36
C GLU A 139 -14.19 -32.70 -13.87
N TRP A 140 -13.02 -32.94 -13.26
CA TRP A 140 -12.08 -31.90 -12.87
C TRP A 140 -11.51 -31.13 -14.07
N LYS A 141 -11.12 -31.84 -15.14
CA LYS A 141 -10.47 -31.24 -16.32
C LYS A 141 -11.35 -30.18 -16.99
N ASP A 142 -12.66 -30.39 -17.03
CA ASP A 142 -13.61 -29.47 -17.68
C ASP A 142 -14.23 -28.44 -16.73
N SER A 143 -13.90 -28.54 -15.43
CA SER A 143 -14.50 -27.71 -14.40
C SER A 143 -14.15 -26.22 -14.53
N HIS A 144 -15.13 -25.36 -14.22
CA HIS A 144 -14.87 -23.91 -14.07
C HIS A 144 -13.89 -23.61 -12.93
N ALA A 145 -13.90 -24.44 -11.88
CA ALA A 145 -12.99 -24.34 -10.74
C ALA A 145 -11.52 -24.46 -11.16
N ARG A 146 -11.17 -25.42 -12.02
CA ARG A 146 -9.83 -25.56 -12.59
C ARG A 146 -9.41 -24.32 -13.36
N ARG A 147 -10.28 -23.79 -14.24
CA ARG A 147 -10.00 -22.56 -15.00
C ARG A 147 -9.79 -21.35 -14.09
N LYS A 148 -10.60 -21.21 -13.04
CA LYS A 148 -10.46 -20.14 -12.05
C LYS A 148 -9.17 -20.27 -11.23
N ALA A 149 -8.79 -21.50 -10.84
CA ALA A 149 -7.55 -21.77 -10.12
C ALA A 149 -6.31 -21.49 -10.98
N ASN A 150 -6.30 -21.89 -12.25
CA ASN A 150 -5.24 -21.56 -13.19
C ASN A 150 -5.03 -20.05 -13.31
N ARG A 151 -6.12 -19.29 -13.48
CA ARG A 151 -6.04 -17.82 -13.52
C ARG A 151 -5.51 -17.24 -12.21
N LEU A 152 -5.95 -17.77 -11.07
CA LEU A 152 -5.44 -17.34 -9.77
C LEU A 152 -3.94 -17.55 -9.61
N ILE A 153 -3.41 -18.70 -10.03
CA ILE A 153 -1.96 -18.98 -10.01
C ILE A 153 -1.22 -18.01 -10.92
N HIS A 154 -1.71 -17.81 -12.15
CA HIS A 154 -1.06 -16.88 -13.08
C HIS A 154 -1.06 -15.44 -12.56
N ASP A 155 -2.21 -14.95 -12.09
CA ASP A 155 -2.36 -13.62 -11.54
C ASP A 155 -1.52 -13.44 -10.25
N SER A 156 -1.34 -14.50 -9.46
CA SER A 156 -0.59 -14.42 -8.20
C SER A 156 0.91 -14.34 -8.44
N ILE A 157 1.44 -15.10 -9.40
CA ILE A 157 2.83 -14.99 -9.86
C ILE A 157 3.08 -13.57 -10.37
N ALA A 158 2.22 -13.07 -11.27
CA ALA A 158 2.35 -11.72 -11.82
C ALA A 158 2.30 -10.63 -10.73
N LEU A 159 1.48 -10.83 -9.68
CA LEU A 159 1.43 -9.93 -8.54
C LEU A 159 2.77 -9.90 -7.79
N VAL A 160 3.33 -11.05 -7.44
CA VAL A 160 4.56 -11.17 -6.64
C VAL A 160 5.81 -10.74 -7.41
N GLU A 161 5.90 -11.07 -8.71
CA GLU A 161 7.10 -10.82 -9.51
C GLU A 161 7.39 -9.34 -9.77
N ARG A 162 6.39 -8.44 -9.62
CA ARG A 162 6.49 -6.96 -9.67
C ARG A 162 5.11 -6.28 -9.74
N GLY A 163 4.03 -7.02 -9.96
CA GLY A 163 2.69 -6.45 -10.09
C GLY A 163 2.25 -5.63 -8.89
N TYR A 164 2.75 -5.96 -7.68
CA TYR A 164 2.51 -5.21 -6.45
C TYR A 164 2.96 -3.74 -6.52
N LEU A 165 3.92 -3.38 -7.38
CA LEU A 165 4.39 -2.00 -7.53
C LEU A 165 3.29 -1.05 -8.04
N LYS A 166 2.25 -1.57 -8.71
CA LYS A 166 1.09 -0.78 -9.12
C LYS A 166 0.28 -0.28 -7.92
N LEU A 167 0.27 -1.03 -6.81
CA LEU A 167 -0.41 -0.62 -5.58
C LEU A 167 0.18 0.67 -5.00
N LEU A 168 1.48 0.90 -5.18
CA LEU A 168 2.17 2.12 -4.75
C LEU A 168 1.82 3.36 -5.59
N ARG A 169 1.10 3.16 -6.71
CA ARG A 169 0.72 4.22 -7.66
C ARG A 169 -0.79 4.44 -7.74
N GLY A 170 -1.57 3.74 -6.92
CA GLY A 170 -3.03 3.89 -6.87
C GLY A 170 -3.83 2.94 -7.77
N LEU A 171 -3.24 1.78 -8.10
CA LEU A 171 -3.73 0.73 -9.03
C LEU A 171 -3.69 1.08 -10.52
#